data_AF-A0A416Z9R8-F1
#
_entry.id   AF-A0A416Z9R8-F1
#
_cell.length_a   1.000
_cell.length_b   1.000
_cell.length_c   1.000
_cell.angle_alpha   90.00
_cell.angle_beta   90.00
_cell.angle_gamma   90.00
#
_symmetry.space_group_name_H-M   'P 1'
#
loop_
_entity.id
_entity.type
_entity.pdbx_description
1 polymer ?
#
loop_
_entity_poly.entity_id
_entity_poly.type
_entity_poly.pdbx_seq_one_letter_code
_entity_poly.pdbx_strand_id
1 'polypeptide(L)'
;MGLKIHDFCAVRIRCLVIVEIICLIFFAAGCTGKTVEGVKEDFPFETVQLASEYGTLYIQASSYSEEIGKEILQQFDTDVETAVQRTGCGGADVLLCIADSATASYYADADEWYCSAQQIQSGAYRKRLLEELYDLHDYGTLVGLARAVYDPESTGADFKAYYADEDHLSVLSLFAAYFIDDFTNRETVEMAECTAGEFVGYLLENGGLDRVIASPFSESDRNEWLRTIDVAAEYRNLYGTEFLEDAIYRENYRYPLIMRHGVHQYNFLPLRSFATPVEVWKALSQYAEGMQTLWDHLAEYAPSTCERIRTQWALPMMTSFTAVGESQEKHGGIVTVARPMDWLHETIHFLLERETGKDPAWTQEGMTTYLSCLTGQTFDGDNYYALLTLDYSKIADSPSKTIALQLVEYYHTHWLQESYNPLTYYRALGLFREAAEEAGAEDFRPIVVSCGERRNELSGGNFTEENGNELSYYQAMLVVDYLVEQHGLDAVLEAFFEDEDFPESFGLTYQEALHAAETSFS
;
A
#
# COMPACT_ATOMS: atom_id res chain seq x y z
N MET A 1 70.14 17.84 3.40
CA MET A 1 69.19 18.73 2.70
C MET A 1 68.30 17.84 1.86
N GLY A 2 67.00 17.74 2.19
CA GLY A 2 65.98 16.89 1.54
C GLY A 2 66.13 15.39 1.85
N LEU A 3 65.12 14.59 2.17
CA LEU A 3 63.66 14.76 2.25
C LEU A 3 63.12 13.59 3.12
N LYS A 4 62.05 13.84 3.89
CA LYS A 4 61.29 12.84 4.65
C LYS A 4 60.46 11.97 3.72
N ILE A 5 60.39 10.67 4.00
CA ILE A 5 59.21 9.82 3.71
C ILE A 5 58.96 8.96 4.95
N HIS A 6 57.78 9.13 5.55
CA HIS A 6 57.22 8.25 6.57
C HIS A 6 56.65 7.02 5.87
N ASP A 7 56.89 5.82 6.40
CA ASP A 7 56.14 4.64 5.98
C ASP A 7 55.57 3.88 7.18
N PHE A 8 54.25 3.80 7.17
CA PHE A 8 53.36 3.49 8.28
C PHE A 8 52.93 2.01 8.14
N CYS A 9 53.88 1.06 8.16
CA CYS A 9 53.55 -0.35 7.84
C CYS A 9 54.14 -1.41 8.79
N ALA A 10 54.82 -1.04 9.88
CA ALA A 10 55.53 -2.03 10.72
C ALA A 10 54.83 -2.41 12.05
N VAL A 11 53.65 -1.86 12.36
CA VAL A 11 52.96 -2.12 13.65
C VAL A 11 51.75 -3.05 13.53
N ARG A 12 51.19 -3.28 12.32
CA ARG A 12 50.01 -4.16 12.14
C ARG A 12 50.31 -5.66 12.06
N ILE A 13 51.56 -6.09 11.86
CA ILE A 13 51.89 -7.51 11.64
C ILE A 13 52.17 -8.28 12.95
N ARG A 14 52.34 -7.60 14.09
CA ARG A 14 52.58 -8.27 15.39
C ARG A 14 51.33 -8.53 16.24
N CYS A 15 50.17 -7.95 15.92
CA CYS A 15 48.92 -8.22 16.64
C CYS A 15 48.11 -9.38 16.03
N LEU A 16 48.29 -9.71 14.75
CA LEU A 16 47.54 -10.79 14.09
C LEU A 16 48.01 -12.21 14.50
N VAL A 17 49.30 -12.38 14.81
CA VAL A 17 49.86 -13.72 15.13
C VAL A 17 49.57 -14.17 16.58
N ILE A 18 49.18 -13.26 17.48
CA ILE A 18 48.85 -13.61 18.88
C ILE A 18 47.35 -13.95 19.03
N VAL A 19 46.49 -13.46 18.15
CA VAL A 19 45.05 -13.77 18.19
C VAL A 19 44.76 -15.15 17.55
N GLU A 20 45.48 -15.53 16.48
CA GLU A 20 45.28 -16.84 15.84
C GLU A 20 45.80 -18.03 16.66
N ILE A 21 46.73 -17.84 17.59
CA ILE A 21 47.26 -18.94 18.42
C ILE A 21 46.42 -19.18 19.69
N ILE A 22 45.62 -18.22 20.13
CA ILE A 22 44.69 -18.39 21.28
C ILE A 22 43.38 -19.06 20.84
N CYS A 23 42.95 -18.89 19.59
CA CYS A 23 41.77 -19.56 19.04
C CYS A 23 41.97 -21.08 18.78
N LEU A 24 43.21 -21.57 18.72
CA LEU A 24 43.50 -22.98 18.41
C LEU A 24 43.74 -23.89 19.64
N ILE A 25 43.72 -23.36 20.87
CA ILE A 25 43.96 -24.17 22.09
C ILE A 25 42.66 -24.51 22.85
N PHE A 26 41.50 -23.96 22.47
CA PHE A 26 40.21 -24.33 23.08
C PHE A 26 39.48 -25.51 22.41
N PHE A 27 40.08 -26.15 21.40
CA PHE A 27 39.46 -27.26 20.66
C PHE A 27 39.80 -28.68 21.13
N ALA A 28 40.32 -28.87 22.35
CA ALA A 28 40.64 -30.21 22.84
C ALA A 28 40.46 -30.41 24.36
N ALA A 29 39.21 -30.50 24.83
CA ALA A 29 38.81 -31.33 25.98
C ALA A 29 37.28 -31.44 26.02
N GLY A 30 36.75 -32.63 25.69
CA GLY A 30 35.31 -32.87 25.58
C GLY A 30 34.59 -33.06 26.92
N CYS A 31 33.27 -32.89 26.90
CA CYS A 31 32.30 -33.98 27.10
C CYS A 31 30.85 -33.46 27.02
N THR A 32 30.10 -34.04 26.07
CA THR A 32 28.64 -34.29 26.06
C THR A 32 27.68 -33.13 26.33
N GLY A 33 27.12 -32.58 25.26
CA GLY A 33 25.84 -31.89 25.22
C GLY A 33 25.52 -31.55 23.77
N LYS A 34 24.42 -32.07 23.23
CA LYS A 34 23.96 -31.74 21.87
C LYS A 34 23.73 -30.23 21.79
N THR A 35 24.57 -29.52 21.04
CA THR A 35 24.30 -28.15 20.61
C THR A 35 23.33 -28.22 19.44
N VAL A 36 22.10 -27.79 19.68
CA VAL A 36 21.21 -27.29 18.62
C VAL A 36 21.80 -25.95 18.22
N GLU A 37 22.16 -25.78 16.94
CA GLU A 37 22.51 -24.49 16.37
C GLU A 37 21.26 -23.61 16.40
N GLY A 38 21.12 -22.79 17.44
CA GLY A 38 20.13 -21.72 17.47
C GLY A 38 20.62 -20.58 16.59
N VAL A 39 19.81 -20.22 15.58
CA VAL A 39 19.91 -18.92 14.92
C VAL A 39 19.82 -17.88 16.04
N LYS A 40 20.88 -17.08 16.22
CA LYS A 40 20.87 -16.00 17.19
C LYS A 40 20.15 -14.84 16.52
N GLU A 41 18.90 -14.62 16.89
CA GLU A 41 18.14 -13.46 16.42
C GLU A 41 18.76 -12.18 17.02
N ASP A 42 19.10 -11.23 16.15
CA ASP A 42 19.72 -9.96 16.53
C ASP A 42 18.62 -8.94 16.87
N PHE A 43 18.00 -9.08 18.04
CA PHE A 43 17.23 -7.98 18.62
C PHE A 43 18.15 -6.77 18.85
N PRO A 44 17.66 -5.52 18.73
CA PRO A 44 18.50 -4.33 18.86
C PRO A 44 18.97 -4.05 20.29
N PHE A 45 18.75 -4.98 21.23
CA PHE A 45 19.07 -4.91 22.65
C PHE A 45 19.34 -6.30 23.23
N GLU A 46 19.98 -6.35 24.40
CA GLU A 46 20.20 -7.60 25.12
C GLU A 46 18.87 -8.21 25.61
N THR A 47 18.71 -9.52 25.43
CA THR A 47 17.52 -10.27 25.82
C THR A 47 17.83 -11.46 26.72
N VAL A 48 16.84 -11.84 27.53
CA VAL A 48 16.79 -13.07 28.31
C VAL A 48 15.76 -13.99 27.65
N GLN A 49 16.17 -15.20 27.30
CA GLN A 49 15.29 -16.18 26.68
C GLN A 49 14.52 -16.99 27.73
N LEU A 50 13.21 -17.12 27.55
CA LEU A 50 12.35 -18.05 28.25
C LEU A 50 11.81 -19.08 27.25
N ALA A 51 11.95 -20.36 27.58
CA ALA A 51 11.43 -21.44 26.76
C ALA A 51 10.04 -21.86 27.25
N SER A 52 9.06 -21.85 26.34
CA SER A 52 7.74 -22.47 26.49
C SER A 52 7.69 -23.73 25.62
N GLU A 53 6.75 -24.64 25.88
CA GLU A 53 6.45 -25.73 24.94
C GLU A 53 5.75 -25.24 23.67
N TYR A 54 5.20 -24.02 23.70
CA TYR A 54 4.47 -23.39 22.59
C TYR A 54 5.29 -22.33 21.85
N GLY A 55 6.57 -22.16 22.19
CA GLY A 55 7.39 -21.13 21.56
C GLY A 55 8.58 -20.64 22.38
N THR A 56 9.21 -19.59 21.86
CA THR A 56 10.35 -18.91 22.49
C THR A 56 10.02 -17.46 22.76
N LEU A 57 10.16 -17.04 24.03
CA LEU A 57 9.94 -15.67 24.45
C LEU A 57 11.29 -15.02 24.77
N TYR A 58 11.53 -13.83 24.22
CA TYR A 58 12.71 -13.02 24.51
C TYR A 58 12.29 -11.81 25.32
N ILE A 59 12.88 -11.59 26.50
CA ILE A 59 12.60 -10.41 27.32
C ILE A 59 13.80 -9.49 27.32
N GLN A 60 13.63 -8.22 26.96
CA GLN A 60 14.64 -7.18 27.10
C GLN A 60 15.25 -7.22 28.50
N ALA A 61 16.58 -7.36 28.61
CA ALA A 61 17.26 -7.66 29.87
C ALA A 61 17.01 -6.60 30.96
N SER A 62 16.84 -5.32 30.58
CA SER A 62 16.50 -4.23 31.49
C SER A 62 15.09 -4.32 32.09
N SER A 63 14.21 -5.08 31.45
CA SER A 63 12.80 -5.26 31.82
C SER A 63 12.55 -6.61 32.51
N TYR A 64 13.60 -7.42 32.69
CA TYR A 64 13.50 -8.77 33.24
C TYR A 64 13.70 -8.83 34.77
N SER A 65 12.87 -9.65 35.41
CA SER A 65 13.15 -10.26 36.72
C SER A 65 12.59 -11.69 36.73
N GLU A 66 13.06 -12.55 37.64
CA GLU A 66 12.54 -13.94 37.73
C GLU A 66 11.03 -13.99 38.00
N GLU A 67 10.48 -13.02 38.72
CA GLU A 67 9.05 -12.91 39.01
C GLU A 67 8.28 -12.54 37.74
N ILE A 68 8.69 -11.46 37.06
CA ILE A 68 8.10 -11.03 35.79
C ILE A 68 8.15 -12.14 34.73
N GLY A 69 9.29 -12.84 34.63
CA GLY A 69 9.46 -13.92 33.67
C GLY A 69 8.49 -15.09 33.91
N LYS A 70 8.24 -15.45 35.18
CA LYS A 70 7.27 -16.50 35.53
C LYS A 70 5.84 -16.07 35.23
N GLU A 71 5.48 -14.84 35.57
CA GLU A 71 4.13 -14.30 35.31
C GLU A 71 3.84 -14.24 33.80
N ILE A 72 4.80 -13.76 33.01
CA ILE A 72 4.69 -13.71 31.54
C ILE A 72 4.52 -15.12 30.98
N LEU A 73 5.38 -16.07 31.36
CA LEU A 73 5.33 -17.43 30.85
C LEU A 73 4.01 -18.11 31.21
N GLN A 74 3.54 -17.97 32.45
CA GLN A 74 2.27 -18.54 32.89
C GLN A 74 1.08 -17.96 32.12
N GLN A 75 1.03 -16.64 31.92
CA GLN A 75 -0.05 -16.00 31.17
C GLN A 75 -0.02 -16.44 29.69
N PHE A 76 1.17 -16.48 29.10
CA PHE A 76 1.39 -16.93 27.73
C PHE A 76 0.90 -18.37 27.52
N ASP A 77 1.37 -19.31 28.33
CA ASP A 77 0.99 -20.72 28.23
C ASP A 77 -0.52 -20.90 28.42
N THR A 78 -1.13 -20.20 29.39
CA THR A 78 -2.59 -20.24 29.63
C THR A 78 -3.38 -19.75 28.43
N ASP A 79 -2.95 -18.66 27.79
CA ASP A 79 -3.64 -18.09 26.64
C ASP A 79 -3.51 -18.98 25.39
N VAL A 80 -2.36 -19.64 25.19
CA VAL A 80 -2.19 -20.64 24.14
C VAL A 80 -3.05 -21.87 24.41
N GLU A 81 -3.00 -22.44 25.62
CA GLU A 81 -3.82 -23.59 25.99
C GLU A 81 -5.32 -23.33 25.79
N THR A 82 -5.78 -22.12 26.14
CA THR A 82 -7.16 -21.68 25.91
C THR A 82 -7.51 -21.65 24.42
N ALA A 83 -6.62 -21.09 23.59
CA ALA A 83 -6.80 -21.08 22.14
C ALA A 83 -6.86 -22.51 21.58
N VAL A 84 -5.89 -23.36 21.92
CA VAL A 84 -5.83 -24.76 21.48
C VAL A 84 -7.07 -25.53 21.91
N GLN A 85 -7.56 -25.33 23.14
CA GLN A 85 -8.76 -25.99 23.62
C GLN A 85 -10.01 -25.54 22.83
N ARG A 86 -10.13 -24.24 22.54
CA ARG A 86 -11.30 -23.71 21.84
C ARG A 86 -11.29 -24.05 20.36
N THR A 87 -10.13 -23.97 19.70
CA THR A 87 -10.00 -24.21 18.26
C THR A 87 -9.82 -25.68 17.91
N GLY A 88 -9.33 -26.49 18.86
CA GLY A 88 -8.91 -27.87 18.63
C GLY A 88 -7.58 -27.99 17.86
N CYS A 89 -6.87 -26.88 17.63
CA CYS A 89 -5.64 -26.83 16.84
C CYS A 89 -4.46 -26.30 17.68
N GLY A 90 -3.34 -27.02 17.67
CA GLY A 90 -2.11 -26.67 18.39
C GLY A 90 -1.40 -25.43 17.88
N GLY A 91 -1.57 -25.09 16.59
CA GLY A 91 -0.90 -23.95 15.96
C GLY A 91 0.60 -24.16 15.71
N ALA A 92 1.27 -23.08 15.30
CA ALA A 92 2.72 -22.99 15.13
C ALA A 92 3.43 -22.61 16.44
N ASP A 93 4.75 -22.83 16.49
CA ASP A 93 5.59 -22.31 17.57
C ASP A 93 5.67 -20.78 17.47
N VAL A 94 5.39 -20.10 18.59
CA VAL A 94 5.37 -18.63 18.63
C VAL A 94 6.73 -18.07 18.99
N LEU A 95 7.11 -16.98 18.31
CA LEU A 95 8.27 -16.18 18.67
C LEU A 95 7.85 -14.77 19.05
N LEU A 96 8.20 -14.35 20.28
CA LEU A 96 7.74 -13.07 20.83
C LEU A 96 8.85 -12.35 21.60
N CYS A 97 9.02 -11.06 21.31
CA CYS A 97 9.94 -10.18 22.00
C CYS A 97 9.20 -9.23 22.96
N ILE A 98 9.45 -9.37 24.24
CA ILE A 98 8.93 -8.51 25.29
C ILE A 98 9.92 -7.38 25.58
N ALA A 99 9.50 -6.14 25.37
CA ALA A 99 10.28 -4.94 25.66
C ALA A 99 9.50 -3.95 26.53
N ASP A 100 10.16 -2.87 26.98
CA ASP A 100 9.46 -1.75 27.60
C ASP A 100 8.43 -1.14 26.63
N SER A 101 7.42 -0.46 27.18
CA SER A 101 6.29 0.04 26.38
C SER A 101 6.71 1.03 25.28
N ALA A 102 7.77 1.81 25.48
CA ALA A 102 8.24 2.74 24.46
C ALA A 102 8.90 1.99 23.29
N THR A 103 9.73 0.99 23.60
CA THR A 103 10.33 0.12 22.58
C THR A 103 9.28 -0.72 21.85
N ALA A 104 8.34 -1.35 22.57
CA ALA A 104 7.27 -2.13 21.95
C ALA A 104 6.40 -1.26 21.03
N SER A 105 6.08 -0.03 21.46
CA SER A 105 5.34 0.93 20.63
C SER A 105 6.14 1.42 19.42
N TYR A 106 7.45 1.54 19.54
CA TYR A 106 8.32 1.99 18.44
C TYR A 106 8.42 0.95 17.32
N TYR A 107 8.39 -0.34 17.67
CA TYR A 107 8.45 -1.46 16.73
C TYR A 107 7.08 -2.11 16.49
N ALA A 108 5.97 -1.39 16.70
CA ALA A 108 4.62 -1.93 16.57
C ALA A 108 4.26 -2.40 15.15
N ASP A 109 4.91 -1.83 14.14
CA ASP A 109 4.80 -2.20 12.73
C ASP A 109 6.03 -2.97 12.23
N ALA A 110 6.92 -3.46 13.10
CA ALA A 110 8.01 -4.33 12.67
C ALA A 110 7.49 -5.71 12.21
N ASP A 111 8.34 -6.44 11.47
CA ASP A 111 8.05 -7.83 11.11
C ASP A 111 8.19 -8.74 12.32
N GLU A 112 9.19 -8.50 13.18
CA GLU A 112 9.30 -9.21 14.45
C GLU A 112 8.20 -8.76 15.41
N TRP A 113 7.68 -9.71 16.20
CA TRP A 113 6.63 -9.40 17.15
C TRP A 113 7.19 -8.83 18.45
N TYR A 114 6.96 -7.53 18.65
CA TYR A 114 7.21 -6.85 19.92
C TYR A 114 5.93 -6.65 20.74
N CYS A 115 6.01 -6.90 22.04
CA CYS A 115 4.97 -6.51 22.99
C CYS A 115 5.57 -6.04 24.31
N SER A 116 4.77 -5.39 25.15
CA SER A 116 5.15 -5.07 26.53
C SER A 116 4.59 -6.10 27.51
N ALA A 117 5.24 -6.22 28.68
CA ALA A 117 4.74 -7.09 29.76
C ALA A 117 3.29 -6.73 30.17
N GLN A 118 2.94 -5.44 30.13
CA GLN A 118 1.58 -4.98 30.40
C GLN A 118 0.57 -5.48 29.36
N GLN A 119 0.95 -5.54 28.09
CA GLN A 119 0.08 -6.07 27.02
C GLN A 119 -0.16 -7.58 27.19
N ILE A 120 0.82 -8.33 27.71
CA ILE A 120 0.63 -9.74 28.08
C ILE A 120 -0.34 -9.87 29.25
N GLN A 121 -0.09 -9.14 30.34
CA GLN A 121 -0.92 -9.19 31.55
C GLN A 121 -2.38 -8.77 31.32
N SER A 122 -2.60 -7.81 30.42
CA SER A 122 -3.95 -7.35 30.06
C SER A 122 -4.63 -8.19 28.98
N GLY A 123 -3.91 -9.12 28.34
CA GLY A 123 -4.41 -9.89 27.19
C GLY A 123 -4.46 -9.10 25.86
N ALA A 124 -4.02 -7.83 25.82
CA ALA A 124 -4.03 -7.02 24.60
C ALA A 124 -3.20 -7.62 23.44
N TYR A 125 -2.26 -8.50 23.75
CA TYR A 125 -1.43 -9.21 22.76
C TYR A 125 -2.14 -10.41 22.10
N ARG A 126 -3.28 -10.88 22.63
CA ARG A 126 -3.94 -12.14 22.24
C ARG A 126 -4.38 -12.20 20.78
N LYS A 127 -4.75 -11.07 20.17
CA LYS A 127 -5.08 -11.03 18.74
C LYS A 127 -3.86 -11.41 17.89
N ARG A 128 -2.71 -10.80 18.18
CA ARG A 128 -1.44 -11.11 17.51
C ARG A 128 -0.95 -12.51 17.84
N LEU A 129 -1.22 -13.02 19.05
CA LEU A 129 -0.97 -14.43 19.40
C LEU A 129 -1.70 -15.38 18.46
N LEU A 130 -2.99 -15.15 18.21
CA LEU A 130 -3.79 -16.00 17.32
C LEU A 130 -3.35 -15.89 15.85
N GLU A 131 -2.94 -14.70 15.41
CA GLU A 131 -2.34 -14.49 14.08
C GLU A 131 -1.09 -15.37 13.90
N GLU A 132 -0.16 -15.33 14.86
CA GLU A 132 1.08 -16.13 14.81
C GLU A 132 0.83 -17.64 14.98
N LEU A 133 -0.11 -18.03 15.86
CA LEU A 133 -0.43 -19.43 16.09
C LEU A 133 -1.06 -20.10 14.86
N TYR A 134 -1.90 -19.37 14.11
CA TYR A 134 -2.76 -19.97 13.09
C TYR A 134 -2.54 -19.45 11.67
N ASP A 135 -1.55 -18.58 11.46
CA ASP A 135 -1.25 -17.98 10.16
C ASP A 135 -2.49 -17.29 9.55
N LEU A 136 -3.28 -16.64 10.42
CA LEU A 136 -4.54 -16.01 10.08
C LEU A 136 -4.35 -14.49 10.07
N HIS A 137 -4.33 -13.87 8.90
CA HIS A 137 -4.01 -12.44 8.78
C HIS A 137 -5.21 -11.51 8.60
N ASP A 138 -6.39 -12.04 8.21
CA ASP A 138 -7.59 -11.21 8.06
C ASP A 138 -8.00 -10.57 9.39
N TYR A 139 -8.01 -9.24 9.42
CA TYR A 139 -8.19 -8.47 10.66
C TYR A 139 -9.53 -8.78 11.34
N GLY A 140 -10.62 -8.78 10.58
CA GLY A 140 -11.95 -8.98 11.11
C GLY A 140 -12.16 -10.40 11.66
N THR A 141 -11.66 -11.40 10.93
CA THR A 141 -11.67 -12.79 11.37
C THR A 141 -10.81 -12.98 12.61
N LEU A 142 -9.64 -12.32 12.71
CA LEU A 142 -8.80 -12.32 13.90
C LEU A 142 -9.50 -11.71 15.12
N VAL A 143 -10.16 -10.56 14.97
CA VAL A 143 -10.96 -9.96 16.03
C VAL A 143 -12.06 -10.92 16.47
N GLY A 144 -12.77 -11.52 15.52
CA GLY A 144 -13.81 -12.50 15.81
C GLY A 144 -13.30 -13.74 16.54
N LEU A 145 -12.16 -14.30 16.10
CA LEU A 145 -11.55 -15.46 16.73
C LEU A 145 -11.08 -15.13 18.15
N ALA A 146 -10.44 -13.97 18.35
CA ALA A 146 -10.03 -13.51 19.68
C ALA A 146 -11.21 -13.44 20.64
N ARG A 147 -12.34 -12.88 20.22
CA ARG A 147 -13.56 -12.83 21.03
C ARG A 147 -14.13 -14.23 21.27
N ALA A 148 -14.24 -15.06 20.24
CA ALA A 148 -14.80 -16.41 20.36
C ALA A 148 -13.97 -17.34 21.28
N VAL A 149 -12.66 -17.06 21.42
CA VAL A 149 -11.73 -17.79 22.29
C VAL A 149 -11.70 -17.24 23.72
N TYR A 150 -11.48 -15.94 23.86
CA TYR A 150 -11.16 -15.34 25.16
C TYR A 150 -12.36 -14.68 25.84
N ASP A 151 -13.37 -14.28 25.07
CA ASP A 151 -14.57 -13.57 25.54
C ASP A 151 -15.86 -14.23 24.99
N PRO A 152 -16.12 -15.53 25.25
CA PRO A 152 -17.20 -16.29 24.60
C PRO A 152 -18.61 -15.93 25.07
N GLU A 153 -18.76 -14.95 25.99
CA GLU A 153 -20.07 -14.53 26.47
C GLU A 153 -20.80 -13.70 25.40
N SER A 154 -22.08 -14.00 25.18
CA SER A 154 -22.87 -13.29 24.17
C SER A 154 -22.97 -11.81 24.48
N THR A 155 -22.81 -11.01 23.42
CA THR A 155 -22.72 -9.55 23.48
C THR A 155 -24.05 -8.85 23.79
N GLY A 156 -25.16 -9.59 23.82
CA GLY A 156 -26.50 -9.05 24.04
C GLY A 156 -27.00 -8.15 22.90
N ALA A 157 -26.27 -8.07 21.78
CA ALA A 157 -26.64 -7.32 20.60
C ALA A 157 -27.85 -7.97 19.90
N ASP A 158 -28.79 -7.13 19.42
CA ASP A 158 -29.93 -7.59 18.62
C ASP A 158 -29.54 -7.59 17.13
N PHE A 159 -28.78 -8.61 16.70
CA PHE A 159 -28.31 -8.73 15.32
C PHE A 159 -29.45 -8.78 14.30
N LYS A 160 -30.58 -9.39 14.66
CA LYS A 160 -31.75 -9.47 13.80
C LYS A 160 -32.32 -8.09 13.51
N ALA A 161 -32.45 -7.25 14.55
CA ALA A 161 -32.90 -5.88 14.37
C ALA A 161 -31.87 -5.04 13.61
N TYR A 162 -30.58 -5.21 13.90
CA TYR A 162 -29.50 -4.45 13.27
C TYR A 162 -29.41 -4.71 11.76
N TYR A 163 -29.38 -5.99 11.36
CA TYR A 163 -29.28 -6.41 9.96
C TYR A 163 -30.62 -6.50 9.22
N ALA A 164 -31.72 -6.10 9.86
CA ALA A 164 -32.97 -5.83 9.14
C ALA A 164 -32.86 -4.57 8.25
N ASP A 165 -31.88 -3.71 8.54
CA ASP A 165 -31.48 -2.59 7.69
C ASP A 165 -30.37 -3.02 6.72
N GLU A 166 -30.62 -2.88 5.41
CA GLU A 166 -29.66 -3.28 4.38
C GLU A 166 -28.40 -2.39 4.40
N ASP A 167 -28.51 -1.15 4.87
CA ASP A 167 -27.38 -0.22 4.98
C ASP A 167 -26.32 -0.71 5.99
N HIS A 168 -26.70 -1.62 6.89
CA HIS A 168 -25.80 -2.21 7.88
C HIS A 168 -25.10 -3.48 7.42
N LEU A 169 -25.54 -4.10 6.31
CA LEU A 169 -24.97 -5.36 5.82
C LEU A 169 -23.47 -5.28 5.56
N SER A 170 -22.98 -4.11 5.16
CA SER A 170 -21.57 -3.91 4.85
C SER A 170 -20.65 -4.14 6.06
N VAL A 171 -21.14 -3.98 7.30
CA VAL A 171 -20.38 -4.31 8.53
C VAL A 171 -20.05 -5.81 8.59
N LEU A 172 -20.91 -6.67 8.02
CA LEU A 172 -20.66 -8.10 7.96
C LEU A 172 -19.48 -8.46 7.06
N SER A 173 -18.93 -7.53 6.28
CA SER A 173 -17.68 -7.77 5.56
C SER A 173 -16.51 -8.04 6.49
N LEU A 174 -16.56 -7.51 7.71
CA LEU A 174 -15.46 -7.54 8.68
C LEU A 174 -14.15 -6.95 8.12
N PHE A 175 -14.24 -6.07 7.12
CA PHE A 175 -13.09 -5.34 6.62
C PHE A 175 -12.46 -4.47 7.72
N ALA A 176 -11.12 -4.44 7.80
CA ALA A 176 -10.36 -3.85 8.91
C ALA A 176 -10.80 -2.44 9.30
N ALA A 177 -11.15 -1.59 8.32
CA ALA A 177 -11.57 -0.21 8.59
C ALA A 177 -12.87 -0.09 9.43
N TYR A 178 -13.72 -1.12 9.50
CA TYR A 178 -14.90 -1.12 10.37
C TYR A 178 -14.57 -1.19 11.87
N PHE A 179 -13.33 -1.57 12.22
CA PHE A 179 -12.88 -1.71 13.60
C PHE A 179 -12.08 -0.50 14.10
N ILE A 180 -12.07 0.60 13.33
CA ILE A 180 -11.19 1.74 13.56
C ILE A 180 -12.03 3.03 13.62
N ASP A 181 -12.01 3.71 14.77
CA ASP A 181 -12.81 4.93 15.01
C ASP A 181 -12.42 6.12 14.12
N ASP A 182 -11.22 6.11 13.54
CA ASP A 182 -10.81 7.12 12.57
C ASP A 182 -11.62 7.03 11.26
N PHE A 183 -12.11 5.85 10.89
CA PHE A 183 -12.89 5.62 9.68
C PHE A 183 -14.40 5.51 9.93
N THR A 184 -14.82 5.24 11.16
CA THR A 184 -16.25 5.05 11.47
C THR A 184 -16.58 5.50 12.89
N ASN A 185 -17.86 5.48 13.27
CA ASN A 185 -18.27 5.85 14.62
C ASN A 185 -18.17 4.66 15.60
N ARG A 186 -18.13 4.97 16.90
CA ARG A 186 -17.98 3.97 17.97
C ARG A 186 -19.08 2.90 17.97
N GLU A 187 -20.32 3.25 17.66
CA GLU A 187 -21.44 2.29 17.62
C GLU A 187 -21.22 1.26 16.51
N THR A 188 -20.72 1.70 15.35
CA THR A 188 -20.35 0.80 14.25
C THR A 188 -19.15 -0.08 14.63
N VAL A 189 -18.13 0.45 15.30
CA VAL A 189 -16.98 -0.34 15.79
C VAL A 189 -17.45 -1.44 16.75
N GLU A 190 -18.26 -1.07 17.76
CA GLU A 190 -18.81 -2.02 18.74
C GLU A 190 -19.63 -3.10 18.04
N MET A 191 -20.45 -2.73 17.06
CA MET A 191 -21.24 -3.70 16.30
C MET A 191 -20.37 -4.59 15.40
N ALA A 192 -19.30 -4.06 14.81
CA ALA A 192 -18.35 -4.84 14.02
C ALA A 192 -17.65 -5.89 14.89
N GLU A 193 -17.20 -5.52 16.09
CA GLU A 193 -16.63 -6.47 17.06
C GLU A 193 -17.62 -7.54 17.51
N CYS A 194 -18.86 -7.15 17.83
CA CYS A 194 -19.91 -8.09 18.24
C CYS A 194 -20.24 -9.07 17.10
N THR A 195 -20.39 -8.54 15.88
CA THR A 195 -20.64 -9.34 14.67
C THR A 195 -19.50 -10.30 14.42
N ALA A 196 -18.24 -9.83 14.48
CA ALA A 196 -17.08 -10.68 14.27
C ALA A 196 -17.05 -11.85 15.24
N GLY A 197 -17.26 -11.60 16.53
CA GLY A 197 -17.27 -12.64 17.57
C GLY A 197 -18.35 -13.70 17.34
N GLU A 198 -19.57 -13.28 17.02
CA GLU A 198 -20.71 -14.20 16.84
C GLU A 198 -20.66 -14.94 15.50
N PHE A 199 -20.24 -14.27 14.42
CA PHE A 199 -20.03 -14.90 13.12
C PHE A 199 -18.88 -15.91 13.15
N VAL A 200 -17.70 -15.53 13.64
CA VAL A 200 -16.54 -16.43 13.71
C VAL A 200 -16.79 -17.55 14.72
N GLY A 201 -17.46 -17.27 15.84
CA GLY A 201 -17.91 -18.29 16.78
C GLY A 201 -18.82 -19.33 16.12
N TYR A 202 -19.79 -18.88 15.32
CA TYR A 202 -20.64 -19.76 14.52
C TYR A 202 -19.82 -20.63 13.53
N LEU A 203 -18.86 -20.06 12.81
CA LEU A 203 -18.00 -20.82 11.90
C LEU A 203 -17.18 -21.89 12.65
N LEU A 204 -16.63 -21.52 13.80
CA LEU A 204 -15.84 -22.41 14.63
C LEU A 204 -16.67 -23.59 15.14
N GLU A 205 -17.91 -23.34 15.57
CA GLU A 205 -18.85 -24.37 16.01
C GLU A 205 -19.38 -25.25 14.87
N ASN A 206 -19.38 -24.74 13.64
CA ASN A 206 -19.96 -25.39 12.46
C ASN A 206 -18.91 -25.71 11.39
N GLY A 207 -17.68 -26.00 11.78
CA GLY A 207 -16.61 -26.33 10.84
C GLY A 207 -15.20 -26.28 11.39
N GLY A 208 -15.02 -25.83 12.64
CA GLY A 208 -13.71 -25.70 13.26
C GLY A 208 -12.87 -24.59 12.65
N LEU A 209 -11.60 -24.56 13.03
CA LEU A 209 -10.65 -23.53 12.57
C LEU A 209 -10.48 -23.53 11.04
N ASP A 210 -10.53 -24.70 10.40
CA ASP A 210 -10.42 -24.82 8.93
C ASP A 210 -11.49 -23.99 8.21
N ARG A 211 -12.74 -24.00 8.72
CA ARG A 211 -13.81 -23.16 8.15
C ARG A 211 -13.56 -21.68 8.42
N VAL A 212 -13.06 -21.31 9.60
CA VAL A 212 -12.70 -19.93 9.93
C VAL A 212 -11.65 -19.39 8.95
N ILE A 213 -10.56 -20.14 8.72
CA ILE A 213 -9.48 -19.77 7.81
C ILE A 213 -9.96 -19.63 6.36
N ALA A 214 -10.90 -20.48 5.92
CA ALA A 214 -11.42 -20.46 4.56
C ALA A 214 -12.53 -19.41 4.30
N SER A 215 -13.06 -18.78 5.35
CA SER A 215 -14.24 -17.89 5.25
C SER A 215 -14.02 -16.36 5.30
N PRO A 216 -12.80 -15.76 5.36
CA PRO A 216 -12.62 -14.32 5.56
C PRO A 216 -13.54 -13.44 4.70
N PHE A 217 -13.76 -13.74 3.43
CA PHE A 217 -14.67 -12.98 2.56
C PHE A 217 -15.78 -13.81 1.89
N SER A 218 -16.07 -15.01 2.43
CA SER A 218 -17.12 -15.90 1.92
C SER A 218 -18.52 -15.29 2.08
N GLU A 219 -19.18 -14.98 0.95
CA GLU A 219 -20.58 -14.57 0.93
C GLU A 219 -21.51 -15.71 1.36
N SER A 220 -21.19 -16.95 1.02
CA SER A 220 -22.03 -18.10 1.35
C SER A 220 -22.15 -18.32 2.85
N ASP A 221 -21.02 -18.22 3.58
CA ASP A 221 -20.99 -18.40 5.04
C ASP A 221 -21.73 -17.27 5.75
N ARG A 222 -21.55 -16.03 5.30
CA ARG A 222 -22.26 -14.85 5.82
C ARG A 222 -23.78 -14.98 5.65
N ASN A 223 -24.20 -15.38 4.45
CA ASN A 223 -25.61 -15.62 4.17
C ASN A 223 -26.18 -16.83 4.93
N GLU A 224 -25.37 -17.85 5.21
CA GLU A 224 -25.77 -18.94 6.09
C GLU A 224 -26.00 -18.45 7.51
N TRP A 225 -25.07 -17.67 8.07
CA TRP A 225 -25.20 -17.09 9.39
C TRP A 225 -26.40 -16.13 9.51
N LEU A 226 -26.63 -15.23 8.54
CA LEU A 226 -27.80 -14.34 8.52
C LEU A 226 -29.12 -15.11 8.63
N ARG A 227 -29.22 -16.28 7.99
CA ARG A 227 -30.41 -17.15 8.10
C ARG A 227 -30.58 -17.72 9.51
N THR A 228 -29.49 -17.99 10.24
CA THR A 228 -29.57 -18.51 11.62
C THR A 228 -30.14 -17.49 12.61
N ILE A 229 -30.01 -16.20 12.30
CA ILE A 229 -30.55 -15.08 13.09
C ILE A 229 -31.87 -14.52 12.52
N ASP A 230 -32.52 -15.26 11.60
CA ASP A 230 -33.78 -14.89 10.93
C ASP A 230 -33.72 -13.55 10.16
N VAL A 231 -32.58 -13.22 9.57
CA VAL A 231 -32.46 -12.07 8.65
C VAL A 231 -32.70 -12.54 7.22
N ALA A 232 -33.60 -11.86 6.52
CA ALA A 232 -34.00 -12.23 5.16
C ALA A 232 -33.13 -11.59 4.06
N ALA A 233 -32.38 -10.54 4.40
CA ALA A 233 -31.49 -9.86 3.46
C ALA A 233 -30.30 -10.76 3.09
N GLU A 234 -29.76 -10.57 1.89
CA GLU A 234 -28.57 -11.28 1.41
C GLU A 234 -27.36 -10.35 1.42
N TYR A 235 -26.28 -10.80 2.04
CA TYR A 235 -24.98 -10.15 1.98
C TYR A 235 -24.30 -10.43 0.63
N ARG A 236 -23.68 -9.39 0.08
CA ARG A 236 -22.72 -9.47 -1.03
C ARG A 236 -21.53 -8.58 -0.72
N ASN A 237 -20.35 -8.99 -1.14
CA ASN A 237 -19.17 -8.15 -1.10
C ASN A 237 -19.43 -6.90 -1.95
N LEU A 238 -19.08 -5.74 -1.41
CA LEU A 238 -19.31 -4.47 -2.08
C LEU A 238 -18.36 -4.29 -3.27
N TYR A 239 -17.14 -4.78 -3.11
CA TYR A 239 -16.03 -4.64 -4.06
C TYR A 239 -15.16 -5.92 -4.07
N GLY A 240 -14.17 -5.97 -4.97
CA GLY A 240 -13.23 -7.09 -5.07
C GLY A 240 -12.48 -7.35 -3.77
N THR A 241 -12.20 -8.62 -3.48
CA THR A 241 -11.54 -9.07 -2.24
C THR A 241 -10.12 -9.54 -2.47
N GLU A 242 -9.70 -9.68 -3.74
CA GLU A 242 -8.43 -10.26 -4.14
C GLU A 242 -7.24 -9.51 -3.53
N PHE A 243 -7.36 -8.20 -3.35
CA PHE A 243 -6.31 -7.36 -2.74
C PHE A 243 -6.29 -7.41 -1.21
N LEU A 244 -7.37 -7.92 -0.60
CA LEU A 244 -7.49 -8.09 0.86
C LEU A 244 -7.07 -9.49 1.30
N GLU A 245 -7.08 -10.45 0.39
CA GLU A 245 -6.53 -11.80 0.60
C GLU A 245 -5.01 -11.69 0.84
N ASP A 246 -4.50 -12.47 1.79
CA ASP A 246 -3.09 -12.48 2.23
C ASP A 246 -2.54 -11.13 2.74
N ALA A 247 -3.41 -10.13 2.96
CA ALA A 247 -3.01 -8.85 3.50
C ALA A 247 -2.74 -8.96 5.01
N ILE A 248 -1.63 -8.37 5.45
CA ILE A 248 -1.24 -8.27 6.85
C ILE A 248 -1.55 -6.85 7.35
N TYR A 249 -2.27 -6.76 8.47
CA TYR A 249 -2.74 -5.49 9.00
C TYR A 249 -1.95 -5.08 10.25
N ARG A 250 -1.55 -3.81 10.31
CA ARG A 250 -0.84 -3.17 11.44
C ARG A 250 -1.42 -1.78 11.70
N GLU A 251 -0.96 -1.15 12.76
CA GLU A 251 -1.27 0.23 13.11
C GLU A 251 -0.06 0.86 13.80
N ASN A 252 0.05 2.19 13.74
CA ASN A 252 0.98 2.93 14.58
C ASN A 252 0.40 4.30 14.95
N TYR A 253 1.14 5.10 15.74
CA TYR A 253 0.66 6.40 16.21
C TYR A 253 0.34 7.41 15.09
N ARG A 254 0.83 7.18 13.87
CA ARG A 254 0.65 8.07 12.72
C ARG A 254 -0.41 7.56 11.76
N TYR A 255 -0.52 6.25 11.58
CA TYR A 255 -1.42 5.62 10.62
C TYR A 255 -2.32 4.63 11.35
N PRO A 256 -3.64 4.93 11.45
CA PRO A 256 -4.59 4.05 12.14
C PRO A 256 -4.78 2.72 11.41
N LEU A 257 -4.49 2.66 10.11
CA LEU A 257 -4.52 1.43 9.32
C LEU A 257 -3.28 1.34 8.43
N ILE A 258 -2.48 0.31 8.63
CA ILE A 258 -1.38 -0.08 7.76
C ILE A 258 -1.72 -1.45 7.19
N MET A 259 -1.68 -1.56 5.88
CA MET A 259 -1.91 -2.82 5.18
C MET A 259 -0.66 -3.19 4.39
N ARG A 260 -0.17 -4.41 4.59
CA ARG A 260 0.93 -4.99 3.82
C ARG A 260 0.37 -6.07 2.90
N HIS A 261 0.74 -6.03 1.63
CA HIS A 261 0.38 -7.05 0.66
C HIS A 261 1.61 -7.39 -0.17
N GLY A 262 2.14 -8.60 0.04
CA GLY A 262 3.48 -8.97 -0.45
C GLY A 262 4.55 -8.05 0.13
N VAL A 263 5.36 -7.45 -0.75
CA VAL A 263 6.45 -6.50 -0.38
C VAL A 263 5.98 -5.05 -0.24
N HIS A 264 4.70 -4.79 -0.52
CA HIS A 264 4.14 -3.43 -0.56
C HIS A 264 3.44 -3.08 0.75
N GLN A 265 3.60 -1.83 1.19
CA GLN A 265 2.97 -1.28 2.38
C GLN A 265 2.10 -0.06 2.02
N TYR A 266 0.88 -0.04 2.55
CA TYR A 266 -0.12 1.00 2.34
C TYR A 266 -0.55 1.58 3.70
N ASN A 267 -0.19 2.85 3.94
CA ASN A 267 -0.42 3.53 5.20
C ASN A 267 -1.61 4.50 5.05
N PHE A 268 -2.78 4.07 5.52
CA PHE A 268 -4.03 4.81 5.38
C PHE A 268 -4.23 5.83 6.49
N LEU A 269 -4.81 6.97 6.08
CA LEU A 269 -5.39 8.00 6.94
C LEU A 269 -6.76 8.37 6.37
N PRO A 270 -7.74 8.76 7.20
CA PRO A 270 -9.01 9.26 6.69
C PRO A 270 -8.77 10.54 5.87
N LEU A 271 -9.16 10.50 4.59
CA LEU A 271 -9.10 11.64 3.67
C LEU A 271 -10.51 12.03 3.25
N ARG A 272 -10.71 13.27 2.80
CA ARG A 272 -12.04 13.73 2.35
C ARG A 272 -12.65 12.83 1.26
N SER A 273 -11.81 12.27 0.39
CA SER A 273 -12.22 11.39 -0.71
C SER A 273 -12.31 9.92 -0.29
N PHE A 274 -11.97 9.60 0.97
CA PHE A 274 -11.78 8.25 1.46
C PHE A 274 -11.75 8.18 3.00
N ALA A 275 -12.90 8.44 3.64
CA ALA A 275 -13.01 8.61 5.09
C ALA A 275 -13.78 7.49 5.77
N THR A 276 -14.57 6.70 5.04
CA THR A 276 -15.41 5.63 5.58
C THR A 276 -14.88 4.24 5.21
N PRO A 277 -15.27 3.14 5.89
CA PRO A 277 -14.80 1.80 5.54
C PRO A 277 -15.22 1.35 4.14
N VAL A 278 -16.41 1.78 3.69
CA VAL A 278 -16.91 1.51 2.33
C VAL A 278 -16.08 2.23 1.29
N GLU A 279 -15.74 3.50 1.56
CA GLU A 279 -14.78 4.21 0.75
C GLU A 279 -13.47 3.43 0.83
N VAL A 280 -12.77 3.35 1.98
CA VAL A 280 -11.81 2.28 2.43
C VAL A 280 -11.48 1.19 1.39
N TRP A 281 -12.51 0.38 1.15
CA TRP A 281 -12.48 -0.78 0.28
C TRP A 281 -12.60 -0.45 -1.21
N LYS A 282 -13.44 0.52 -1.58
CA LYS A 282 -13.62 0.96 -2.96
C LYS A 282 -12.33 1.37 -3.65
N ALA A 283 -11.52 2.26 -3.07
CA ALA A 283 -10.28 2.69 -3.74
C ALA A 283 -9.25 1.57 -3.76
N LEU A 284 -9.26 0.64 -2.78
CA LEU A 284 -8.44 -0.56 -2.87
C LEU A 284 -8.82 -1.41 -4.09
N SER A 285 -10.12 -1.64 -4.31
CA SER A 285 -10.62 -2.34 -5.50
C SER A 285 -10.26 -1.60 -6.79
N GLN A 286 -10.51 -0.30 -6.86
CA GLN A 286 -10.19 0.53 -8.04
C GLN A 286 -8.69 0.54 -8.33
N TYR A 287 -7.85 0.59 -7.30
CA TYR A 287 -6.40 0.50 -7.45
C TYR A 287 -5.98 -0.89 -7.97
N ALA A 288 -6.52 -1.96 -7.39
CA ALA A 288 -6.21 -3.33 -7.82
C ALA A 288 -6.65 -3.60 -9.28
N GLU A 289 -7.87 -3.20 -9.63
CA GLU A 289 -8.40 -3.28 -11.00
C GLU A 289 -7.55 -2.46 -11.98
N GLY A 290 -7.13 -1.26 -11.57
CA GLY A 290 -6.29 -0.39 -12.39
C GLY A 290 -4.90 -0.97 -12.66
N MET A 291 -4.28 -1.53 -11.62
CA MET A 291 -3.00 -2.24 -11.74
C MET A 291 -3.13 -3.48 -12.61
N GLN A 292 -4.19 -4.27 -12.46
CA GLN A 292 -4.45 -5.45 -13.29
C GLN A 292 -4.63 -5.07 -14.76
N THR A 293 -5.40 -4.02 -15.04
CA THR A 293 -5.61 -3.50 -16.39
C THR A 293 -4.29 -3.05 -17.03
N LEU A 294 -3.44 -2.34 -16.27
CA LEU A 294 -2.11 -1.96 -16.72
C LEU A 294 -1.24 -3.19 -17.03
N TRP A 295 -1.27 -4.21 -16.17
CA TRP A 295 -0.49 -5.44 -16.40
C TRP A 295 -0.90 -6.19 -17.65
N ASP A 296 -2.20 -6.32 -17.88
CA ASP A 296 -2.72 -6.98 -19.08
C ASP A 296 -2.32 -6.20 -20.34
N HIS A 297 -2.39 -4.86 -20.28
CA HIS A 297 -1.98 -4.00 -21.38
C HIS A 297 -0.47 -4.09 -21.66
N LEU A 298 0.38 -4.02 -20.63
CA LEU A 298 1.83 -4.16 -20.79
C LEU A 298 2.23 -5.53 -21.31
N ALA A 299 1.57 -6.60 -20.85
CA ALA A 299 1.84 -7.95 -21.32
C ALA A 299 1.48 -8.16 -22.81
N GLU A 300 0.43 -7.50 -23.28
CA GLU A 300 -0.02 -7.58 -24.68
C GLU A 300 0.79 -6.68 -25.62
N TYR A 301 1.02 -5.43 -25.23
CA TYR A 301 1.53 -4.37 -26.11
C TYR A 301 2.97 -3.95 -25.84
N ALA A 302 3.57 -4.36 -24.72
CA ALA A 302 4.95 -4.04 -24.34
C ALA A 302 5.72 -5.24 -23.74
N PRO A 303 5.74 -6.41 -24.41
CA PRO A 303 6.28 -7.63 -23.85
C PRO A 303 7.79 -7.56 -23.56
N SER A 304 8.58 -6.74 -24.27
CA SER A 304 10.03 -6.70 -24.08
C SER A 304 10.42 -5.97 -22.79
N THR A 305 9.63 -4.98 -22.37
CA THR A 305 9.87 -4.17 -21.17
C THR A 305 9.07 -4.62 -19.96
N CYS A 306 8.00 -5.40 -20.16
CA CYS A 306 7.13 -5.90 -19.09
C CYS A 306 7.89 -6.59 -17.95
N GLU A 307 8.91 -7.40 -18.24
CA GLU A 307 9.69 -8.09 -17.21
C GLU A 307 10.54 -7.14 -16.35
N ARG A 308 11.06 -6.07 -16.97
CA ARG A 308 11.78 -5.01 -16.24
C ARG A 308 10.84 -4.31 -15.25
N ILE A 309 9.64 -3.96 -15.71
CA ILE A 309 8.62 -3.30 -14.87
C ILE A 309 8.18 -4.24 -13.73
N ARG A 310 8.01 -5.54 -14.00
CA ARG A 310 7.70 -6.54 -12.96
C ARG A 310 8.83 -6.69 -11.93
N THR A 311 10.08 -6.65 -12.39
CA THR A 311 11.24 -6.68 -11.50
C THR A 311 11.23 -5.48 -10.55
N GLN A 312 10.87 -4.31 -11.05
CA GLN A 312 10.71 -3.10 -10.23
C GLN A 312 9.54 -3.24 -9.25
N TRP A 313 8.40 -3.75 -9.68
CA TRP A 313 7.25 -4.03 -8.81
C TRP A 313 7.55 -5.03 -7.69
N ALA A 314 8.54 -5.91 -7.86
CA ALA A 314 8.98 -6.83 -6.81
C ALA A 314 9.85 -6.17 -5.73
N LEU A 315 10.20 -4.89 -5.88
CA LEU A 315 10.88 -4.12 -4.84
C LEU A 315 9.88 -3.52 -3.85
N PRO A 316 10.28 -3.29 -2.58
CA PRO A 316 9.40 -2.70 -1.58
C PRO A 316 8.94 -1.30 -1.98
N MET A 317 7.62 -1.07 -1.95
CA MET A 317 7.01 0.25 -2.08
C MET A 317 6.20 0.57 -0.83
N MET A 318 6.40 1.78 -0.29
CA MET A 318 5.61 2.33 0.81
C MET A 318 4.75 3.48 0.29
N THR A 319 3.45 3.24 0.20
CA THR A 319 2.44 4.26 -0.08
C THR A 319 1.92 4.85 1.21
N SER A 320 1.97 6.17 1.37
CA SER A 320 1.42 6.88 2.52
C SER A 320 0.39 7.91 2.10
N PHE A 321 -0.83 7.74 2.59
CA PHE A 321 -1.91 8.70 2.38
C PHE A 321 -1.75 9.91 3.30
N THR A 322 -1.99 11.11 2.77
CA THR A 322 -1.77 12.36 3.51
C THR A 322 -2.88 13.38 3.27
N ALA A 323 -3.29 14.07 4.34
CA ALA A 323 -4.21 15.21 4.25
C ALA A 323 -3.51 16.53 3.91
N VAL A 324 -2.17 16.54 3.91
CA VAL A 324 -1.34 17.73 3.67
C VAL A 324 -0.29 17.46 2.61
N GLY A 325 0.04 18.49 1.84
CA GLY A 325 1.01 18.39 0.75
C GLY A 325 0.39 17.87 -0.54
N GLU A 326 1.26 17.39 -1.43
CA GLU A 326 0.94 16.97 -2.78
C GLU A 326 1.31 15.49 -2.95
N SER A 327 0.63 14.82 -3.88
CA SER A 327 1.01 13.48 -4.31
C SER A 327 2.36 13.52 -5.02
N GLN A 328 3.21 12.55 -4.71
CA GLN A 328 4.53 12.39 -5.34
C GLN A 328 5.11 11.01 -5.04
N GLU A 329 5.76 10.42 -6.04
CA GLU A 329 6.81 9.44 -5.84
C GLU A 329 8.13 10.13 -5.45
N LYS A 330 8.85 9.53 -4.49
CA LYS A 330 10.23 9.84 -4.19
C LYS A 330 11.05 8.57 -4.33
N HIS A 331 12.18 8.70 -5.03
CA HIS A 331 13.17 7.63 -5.25
C HIS A 331 13.33 6.72 -4.02
N GLY A 332 13.36 5.42 -4.30
CA GLY A 332 13.44 4.37 -3.28
C GLY A 332 12.07 3.83 -2.85
N GLY A 333 11.03 4.02 -3.67
CA GLY A 333 9.72 3.42 -3.45
C GLY A 333 8.89 4.11 -2.37
N ILE A 334 9.12 5.40 -2.11
CA ILE A 334 8.32 6.17 -1.16
C ILE A 334 7.28 6.96 -1.93
N VAL A 335 6.04 6.49 -1.91
CA VAL A 335 4.90 7.12 -2.57
C VAL A 335 4.06 7.86 -1.55
N THR A 336 3.79 9.14 -1.79
CA THR A 336 2.86 9.96 -1.01
C THR A 336 1.62 10.24 -1.85
N VAL A 337 0.43 10.00 -1.29
CA VAL A 337 -0.84 10.17 -2.00
C VAL A 337 -1.74 11.15 -1.24
N ALA A 338 -1.98 12.31 -1.82
CA ALA A 338 -2.91 13.31 -1.27
C ALA A 338 -4.34 13.12 -1.79
N ARG A 339 -4.50 12.51 -2.97
CA ARG A 339 -5.79 12.24 -3.61
C ARG A 339 -5.79 10.82 -4.19
N PRO A 340 -6.83 10.01 -3.99
CA PRO A 340 -6.89 8.64 -4.52
C PRO A 340 -6.63 8.55 -6.03
N MET A 341 -7.10 9.53 -6.81
CA MET A 341 -6.87 9.60 -8.26
C MET A 341 -5.39 9.66 -8.67
N ASP A 342 -4.51 10.16 -7.81
CA ASP A 342 -3.07 10.23 -8.09
C ASP A 342 -2.36 8.90 -7.75
N TRP A 343 -3.02 7.98 -7.05
CA TRP A 343 -2.35 6.79 -6.52
C TRP A 343 -1.73 5.93 -7.62
N LEU A 344 -2.51 5.59 -8.66
CA LEU A 344 -2.00 4.84 -9.81
C LEU A 344 -0.89 5.60 -10.53
N HIS A 345 -1.03 6.93 -10.67
CA HIS A 345 -0.03 7.78 -11.31
C HIS A 345 1.31 7.73 -10.58
N GLU A 346 1.31 7.94 -9.26
CA GLU A 346 2.55 7.89 -8.47
C GLU A 346 3.13 6.47 -8.38
N THR A 347 2.28 5.44 -8.38
CA THR A 347 2.74 4.06 -8.48
C THR A 347 3.44 3.80 -9.82
N ILE A 348 2.94 4.37 -10.92
CA ILE A 348 3.57 4.22 -12.23
C ILE A 348 4.93 4.94 -12.28
N HIS A 349 5.09 6.09 -11.63
CA HIS A 349 6.42 6.69 -11.45
C HIS A 349 7.40 5.70 -10.80
N PHE A 350 6.99 5.00 -9.75
CA PHE A 350 7.81 3.97 -9.11
C PHE A 350 8.15 2.80 -10.05
N LEU A 351 7.20 2.38 -10.90
CA LEU A 351 7.39 1.32 -11.89
C LEU A 351 8.37 1.72 -13.00
N LEU A 352 8.41 3.00 -13.34
CA LEU A 352 9.22 3.57 -14.42
C LEU A 352 10.59 4.07 -13.94
N GLU A 353 11.05 3.67 -12.75
CA GLU A 353 12.33 4.12 -12.18
C GLU A 353 13.50 4.03 -13.17
N ARG A 354 14.25 5.14 -13.29
CA ARG A 354 15.44 5.30 -14.16
C ARG A 354 16.65 5.72 -13.34
N GLU A 355 17.84 5.60 -13.95
CA GLU A 355 19.09 6.03 -13.31
C GLU A 355 19.10 7.54 -13.03
N THR A 356 19.37 7.93 -11.79
CA THR A 356 19.36 9.32 -11.33
C THR A 356 20.31 10.21 -12.14
N GLY A 357 19.80 11.34 -12.66
CA GLY A 357 20.59 12.39 -13.33
C GLY A 357 20.55 12.39 -14.85
N LYS A 358 19.70 11.55 -15.46
CA LYS A 358 19.54 11.41 -16.91
C LYS A 358 18.27 12.02 -17.51
N ASP A 359 17.37 12.57 -16.69
CA ASP A 359 15.99 12.77 -17.12
C ASP A 359 15.57 14.26 -17.21
N PRO A 360 15.09 14.73 -18.37
CA PRO A 360 14.20 15.87 -18.39
C PRO A 360 12.86 15.47 -17.76
N ALA A 361 12.31 16.32 -16.89
CA ALA A 361 11.11 15.99 -16.11
C ALA A 361 9.92 15.60 -16.99
N TRP A 362 9.81 16.20 -18.18
CA TRP A 362 8.66 16.00 -19.04
C TRP A 362 8.54 14.57 -19.60
N THR A 363 9.64 13.83 -19.84
CA THR A 363 9.54 12.46 -20.38
C THR A 363 8.95 11.52 -19.34
N GLN A 364 9.37 11.66 -18.08
CA GLN A 364 8.82 10.95 -16.94
C GLN A 364 7.33 11.26 -16.76
N GLU A 365 6.96 12.54 -16.66
CA GLU A 365 5.56 12.94 -16.50
C GLU A 365 4.70 12.50 -17.69
N GLY A 366 5.22 12.62 -18.92
CA GLY A 366 4.52 12.22 -20.14
C GLY A 366 4.23 10.72 -20.18
N MET A 367 5.24 9.88 -19.93
CA MET A 367 5.09 8.42 -19.93
C MET A 367 4.18 7.95 -18.79
N THR A 368 4.39 8.46 -17.57
CA THR A 368 3.56 8.13 -16.42
C THR A 368 2.10 8.53 -16.66
N THR A 369 1.86 9.73 -17.19
CA THR A 369 0.51 10.21 -17.52
C THR A 369 -0.14 9.36 -18.62
N TYR A 370 0.62 8.97 -19.65
CA TYR A 370 0.14 8.08 -20.71
C TYR A 370 -0.29 6.72 -20.15
N LEU A 371 0.58 6.04 -19.40
CA LEU A 371 0.27 4.73 -18.81
C LEU A 371 -0.87 4.82 -17.78
N SER A 372 -0.99 5.94 -17.05
CA SER A 372 -2.11 6.17 -16.15
C SER A 372 -3.46 6.13 -16.89
N CYS A 373 -3.51 6.62 -18.13
CA CYS A 373 -4.73 6.56 -18.95
C CYS A 373 -5.15 5.14 -19.33
N LEU A 374 -4.23 4.18 -19.28
CA LEU A 374 -4.45 2.78 -19.64
C LEU A 374 -4.95 1.93 -18.48
N THR A 375 -4.98 2.48 -17.26
CA THR A 375 -5.45 1.78 -16.05
C THR A 375 -6.97 1.61 -16.00
N GLY A 376 -7.72 2.11 -16.98
CA GLY A 376 -9.17 1.91 -17.07
C GLY A 376 -9.99 2.98 -16.35
N GLN A 377 -10.92 2.56 -15.48
CA GLN A 377 -11.83 3.49 -14.81
C GLN A 377 -11.10 4.31 -13.74
N THR A 378 -11.48 5.58 -13.64
CA THR A 378 -10.93 6.49 -12.63
C THR A 378 -11.47 6.19 -11.25
N PHE A 379 -10.72 6.60 -10.22
CA PHE A 379 -11.24 6.67 -8.87
C PHE A 379 -12.51 7.53 -8.81
N ASP A 380 -13.42 7.16 -7.92
CA ASP A 380 -14.61 7.97 -7.68
C ASP A 380 -14.22 9.38 -7.23
N GLY A 381 -14.90 10.39 -7.77
CA GLY A 381 -14.57 11.78 -7.49
C GLY A 381 -13.36 12.31 -8.26
N ASP A 382 -12.97 11.66 -9.36
CA ASP A 382 -12.03 12.24 -10.32
C ASP A 382 -12.56 13.58 -10.84
N ASN A 383 -11.85 14.65 -10.52
CA ASN A 383 -12.20 16.02 -10.89
C ASN A 383 -12.21 16.22 -12.42
N TYR A 384 -11.36 15.49 -13.15
CA TYR A 384 -11.27 15.56 -14.61
C TYR A 384 -12.50 14.97 -15.27
N TYR A 385 -12.97 13.80 -14.80
CA TYR A 385 -14.25 13.26 -15.26
C TYR A 385 -15.42 14.14 -14.84
N ALA A 386 -15.38 14.72 -13.64
CA ALA A 386 -16.43 15.64 -13.19
C ALA A 386 -16.60 16.83 -14.15
N LEU A 387 -15.52 17.39 -14.69
CA LEU A 387 -15.58 18.49 -15.67
C LEU A 387 -16.36 18.13 -16.93
N LEU A 388 -16.36 16.86 -17.35
CA LEU A 388 -17.13 16.40 -18.51
C LEU A 388 -18.64 16.35 -18.25
N THR A 389 -19.06 16.32 -16.98
CA THR A 389 -20.47 16.10 -16.59
C THR A 389 -21.13 17.31 -15.94
N LEU A 390 -20.39 18.42 -15.77
CA LEU A 390 -20.92 19.65 -15.18
C LEU A 390 -22.04 20.28 -16.01
N ASP A 391 -23.05 20.82 -15.32
CA ASP A 391 -24.07 21.68 -15.92
C ASP A 391 -23.52 23.10 -16.09
N TYR A 392 -22.81 23.33 -17.21
CA TYR A 392 -22.21 24.61 -17.55
C TYR A 392 -23.21 25.77 -17.70
N SER A 393 -24.52 25.49 -17.81
CA SER A 393 -25.55 26.55 -17.82
C SER A 393 -25.68 27.27 -16.47
N LYS A 394 -25.25 26.61 -15.38
CA LYS A 394 -25.25 27.14 -14.01
C LYS A 394 -23.93 27.79 -13.61
N ILE A 395 -22.91 27.73 -14.47
CA ILE A 395 -21.57 28.26 -14.20
C ILE A 395 -21.45 29.63 -14.86
N ALA A 396 -20.95 30.62 -14.12
CA ALA A 396 -20.71 31.97 -14.65
C ALA A 396 -19.68 31.95 -15.79
N ASP A 397 -19.80 32.89 -16.73
CA ASP A 397 -18.86 32.99 -17.84
C ASP A 397 -17.46 33.38 -17.35
N SER A 398 -16.47 32.60 -17.78
CA SER A 398 -15.05 32.81 -17.48
C SER A 398 -14.18 32.22 -18.61
N PRO A 399 -12.90 32.62 -18.70
CA PRO A 399 -11.93 31.95 -19.57
C PRO A 399 -11.92 30.44 -19.37
N SER A 400 -11.86 29.97 -18.12
CA SER A 400 -11.83 28.54 -17.78
C SER A 400 -13.10 27.80 -18.19
N LYS A 401 -14.28 28.42 -18.09
CA LYS A 401 -15.52 27.84 -18.64
C LYS A 401 -15.43 27.69 -20.16
N THR A 402 -14.83 28.65 -20.85
CA THR A 402 -14.68 28.61 -22.32
C THR A 402 -13.81 27.43 -22.74
N ILE A 403 -12.66 27.25 -22.09
CA ILE A 403 -11.77 26.10 -22.32
C ILE A 403 -12.46 24.79 -21.95
N ALA A 404 -13.14 24.74 -20.81
CA ALA A 404 -13.85 23.54 -20.38
C ALA A 404 -14.94 23.09 -21.37
N LEU A 405 -15.67 24.03 -21.99
CA LEU A 405 -16.62 23.72 -23.05
C LEU A 405 -15.95 23.18 -24.32
N GLN A 406 -14.77 23.68 -24.69
CA GLN A 406 -13.99 23.15 -25.81
C GLN A 406 -13.50 21.73 -25.54
N LEU A 407 -13.05 21.44 -24.31
CA LEU A 407 -12.67 20.08 -23.88
C LEU A 407 -13.85 19.12 -24.00
N VAL A 408 -15.03 19.53 -23.51
CA VAL A 408 -16.26 18.74 -23.60
C VAL A 408 -16.67 18.49 -25.05
N GLU A 409 -16.60 19.51 -25.91
CA GLU A 409 -16.92 19.39 -27.34
C GLU A 409 -15.95 18.42 -28.04
N TYR A 410 -14.65 18.56 -27.80
CA TYR A 410 -13.64 17.64 -28.32
C TYR A 410 -13.92 16.22 -27.85
N TYR A 411 -14.10 16.02 -26.55
CA TYR A 411 -14.35 14.70 -25.98
C TYR A 411 -15.56 14.01 -26.62
N HIS A 412 -16.69 14.72 -26.73
CA HIS A 412 -17.88 14.16 -27.36
C HIS A 412 -17.73 13.94 -28.86
N THR A 413 -16.87 14.70 -29.55
CA THR A 413 -16.63 14.52 -30.98
C THR A 413 -15.79 13.26 -31.24
N HIS A 414 -14.79 12.99 -30.39
CA HIS A 414 -13.83 11.91 -30.57
C HIS A 414 -14.17 10.64 -29.78
N TRP A 415 -15.06 10.73 -28.77
CA TRP A 415 -15.49 9.63 -27.94
C TRP A 415 -16.99 9.71 -27.58
N LEU A 416 -17.80 8.93 -28.29
CA LEU A 416 -19.27 8.92 -28.17
C LEU A 416 -19.82 7.75 -27.31
N GLN A 417 -18.97 7.05 -26.56
CA GLN A 417 -19.40 5.89 -25.77
C GLN A 417 -19.81 6.28 -24.35
N GLU A 418 -20.58 5.41 -23.69
CA GLU A 418 -21.03 5.61 -22.31
C GLU A 418 -19.90 5.47 -21.28
N SER A 419 -18.81 4.75 -21.61
CA SER A 419 -17.66 4.58 -20.72
C SER A 419 -16.71 5.76 -20.82
N TYR A 420 -16.13 6.17 -19.69
CA TYR A 420 -15.07 7.17 -19.68
C TYR A 420 -13.79 6.62 -20.33
N ASN A 421 -13.24 7.36 -21.29
CA ASN A 421 -11.92 7.17 -21.88
C ASN A 421 -10.96 8.28 -21.43
N PRO A 422 -10.05 8.02 -20.47
CA PRO A 422 -9.10 9.03 -19.98
C PRO A 422 -8.17 9.57 -21.07
N LEU A 423 -7.70 8.71 -21.97
CA LEU A 423 -6.75 9.10 -23.02
C LEU A 423 -7.33 10.19 -23.93
N THR A 424 -8.59 10.04 -24.36
CA THR A 424 -9.24 11.06 -25.21
C THR A 424 -9.40 12.39 -24.48
N TYR A 425 -9.73 12.35 -23.19
CA TYR A 425 -9.86 13.56 -22.40
C TYR A 425 -8.50 14.24 -22.20
N TYR A 426 -7.45 13.47 -21.90
CA TYR A 426 -6.12 14.02 -21.67
C TYR A 426 -5.47 14.51 -22.97
N ARG A 427 -5.80 13.91 -24.13
CA ARG A 427 -5.45 14.48 -25.45
C ARG A 427 -5.97 15.91 -25.55
N ALA A 428 -7.25 16.12 -25.24
CA ALA A 428 -7.88 17.44 -25.26
C ALA A 428 -7.15 18.44 -24.35
N LEU A 429 -6.80 18.04 -23.12
CA LEU A 429 -6.07 18.89 -22.18
C LEU A 429 -4.71 19.35 -22.73
N GLY A 430 -4.02 18.48 -23.46
CA GLY A 430 -2.76 18.83 -24.10
C GLY A 430 -2.94 19.78 -25.30
N LEU A 431 -3.97 19.55 -26.12
CA LEU A 431 -4.27 20.35 -27.32
C LEU A 431 -4.68 21.79 -27.00
N PHE A 432 -5.43 21.98 -25.91
CA PHE A 432 -5.99 23.29 -25.56
C PHE A 432 -5.12 24.12 -24.63
N ARG A 433 -3.84 23.76 -24.43
CA ARG A 433 -2.94 24.55 -23.58
C ARG A 433 -2.78 25.99 -24.08
N GLU A 434 -2.38 26.17 -25.33
CA GLU A 434 -2.15 27.51 -25.89
C GLU A 434 -3.43 28.34 -25.83
N ALA A 435 -4.57 27.74 -26.18
CA ALA A 435 -5.87 28.40 -26.07
C ALA A 435 -6.21 28.83 -24.63
N ALA A 436 -5.86 28.02 -23.63
CA ALA A 436 -6.07 28.34 -22.22
C ALA A 436 -5.18 29.51 -21.76
N GLU A 437 -3.92 29.54 -22.17
CA GLU A 437 -3.00 30.64 -21.89
C GLU A 437 -3.47 31.95 -22.56
N GLU A 438 -3.86 31.90 -23.83
CA GLU A 438 -4.39 33.06 -24.58
C GLU A 438 -5.69 33.61 -23.98
N ALA A 439 -6.56 32.72 -23.50
CA ALA A 439 -7.81 33.11 -22.86
C ALA A 439 -7.60 33.70 -21.45
N GLY A 440 -6.43 33.49 -20.83
CA GLY A 440 -6.16 33.85 -19.44
C GLY A 440 -6.86 32.93 -18.44
N ALA A 441 -6.98 31.63 -18.77
CA ALA A 441 -7.54 30.59 -17.90
C ALA A 441 -6.53 30.11 -16.83
N GLU A 442 -5.87 31.05 -16.15
CA GLU A 442 -4.81 30.78 -15.17
C GLU A 442 -5.27 29.95 -13.96
N ASP A 443 -6.58 29.97 -13.65
CA ASP A 443 -7.18 29.14 -12.62
C ASP A 443 -7.33 27.67 -13.04
N PHE A 444 -7.19 27.35 -14.34
CA PHE A 444 -7.16 25.99 -14.85
C PHE A 444 -5.74 25.39 -14.84
N ARG A 445 -5.11 25.46 -13.65
CA ARG A 445 -3.69 25.12 -13.43
C ARG A 445 -3.21 23.80 -14.07
N PRO A 446 -3.96 22.68 -14.04
CA PRO A 446 -3.50 21.43 -14.66
C PRO A 446 -3.09 21.54 -16.14
N ILE A 447 -3.72 22.44 -16.90
CA ILE A 447 -3.45 22.60 -18.33
C ILE A 447 -2.21 23.48 -18.57
N VAL A 448 -2.07 24.55 -17.80
CA VAL A 448 -1.14 25.65 -18.08
C VAL A 448 0.19 25.55 -17.32
N VAL A 449 0.25 24.77 -16.24
CA VAL A 449 1.50 24.58 -15.48
C VAL A 449 2.41 23.60 -16.22
N SER A 450 3.67 23.98 -16.39
CA SER A 450 4.68 23.15 -17.03
C SER A 450 5.29 22.10 -16.11
N CYS A 451 5.96 21.11 -16.69
CA CYS A 451 6.71 20.09 -15.98
C CYS A 451 7.82 20.70 -15.10
N GLY A 452 8.56 21.67 -15.64
CA GLY A 452 9.64 22.35 -14.94
C GLY A 452 9.14 23.15 -13.74
N GLU A 453 8.09 23.96 -13.92
CA GLU A 453 7.47 24.74 -12.84
C GLU A 453 6.97 23.81 -11.74
N ARG A 454 6.23 22.75 -12.10
CA ARG A 454 5.69 21.81 -11.13
C ARG A 454 6.78 21.10 -10.34
N ARG A 455 7.87 20.66 -10.98
CA ARG A 455 9.01 20.04 -10.28
C ARG A 455 9.74 21.03 -9.37
N ASN A 456 9.84 22.30 -9.77
CA ASN A 456 10.38 23.35 -8.90
C ASN A 456 9.52 23.57 -7.65
N GLU A 457 8.19 23.57 -7.79
CA GLU A 457 7.26 23.68 -6.66
C GLU A 457 7.40 22.50 -5.68
N LEU A 458 7.48 21.27 -6.20
CA LEU A 458 7.47 20.05 -5.38
C LEU A 458 8.82 19.75 -4.73
N SER A 459 9.92 19.94 -5.46
CA SER A 459 11.25 19.48 -5.05
C SER A 459 12.24 20.61 -4.76
N GLY A 460 11.86 21.88 -4.94
CA GLY A 460 12.72 23.03 -4.65
C GLY A 460 13.94 23.15 -5.60
N GLY A 461 13.80 22.67 -6.83
CA GLY A 461 14.84 22.70 -7.88
C GLY A 461 14.97 24.05 -8.60
N ASN A 462 15.83 24.05 -9.62
CA ASN A 462 15.97 25.13 -10.61
C ASN A 462 15.85 24.55 -12.03
N PHE A 463 14.83 23.73 -12.27
CA PHE A 463 14.49 23.27 -13.61
C PHE A 463 14.21 24.49 -14.48
N THR A 464 14.95 24.62 -15.57
CA THR A 464 14.72 25.66 -16.58
C THR A 464 13.61 25.19 -17.52
N GLU A 465 12.76 26.14 -17.93
CA GLU A 465 11.68 25.96 -18.92
C GLU A 465 12.27 25.84 -20.34
N GLU A 466 13.13 24.85 -20.53
CA GLU A 466 13.83 24.54 -21.78
C GLU A 466 13.93 23.01 -21.92
N ASN A 467 14.16 22.54 -23.15
CA ASN A 467 14.32 21.12 -23.50
C ASN A 467 13.11 20.26 -23.13
N GLY A 468 11.91 20.79 -23.33
CA GLY A 468 10.64 20.10 -23.11
C GLY A 468 10.10 20.24 -21.69
N ASN A 469 10.89 20.73 -20.72
CA ASN A 469 10.36 20.99 -19.37
C ASN A 469 9.30 22.09 -19.37
N GLU A 470 9.26 22.93 -20.39
CA GLU A 470 8.20 23.91 -20.60
C GLU A 470 6.85 23.29 -20.97
N LEU A 471 6.80 22.03 -21.39
CA LEU A 471 5.56 21.31 -21.69
C LEU A 471 4.73 21.08 -20.44
N SER A 472 3.40 21.14 -20.55
CA SER A 472 2.51 20.64 -19.51
C SER A 472 2.51 19.13 -19.49
N TYR A 473 2.03 18.53 -18.41
CA TYR A 473 1.95 17.06 -18.27
C TYR A 473 1.16 16.44 -19.42
N TYR A 474 0.11 17.12 -19.87
CA TYR A 474 -0.75 16.67 -20.96
C TYR A 474 -0.13 16.84 -22.34
N GLN A 475 0.66 17.89 -22.58
CA GLN A 475 1.45 18.00 -23.82
C GLN A 475 2.59 16.98 -23.86
N ALA A 476 3.26 16.74 -22.73
CA ALA A 476 4.25 15.67 -22.62
C ALA A 476 3.64 14.30 -22.91
N MET A 477 2.44 14.03 -22.37
CA MET A 477 1.68 12.82 -22.66
C MET A 477 1.27 12.73 -24.15
N LEU A 478 0.82 13.83 -24.76
CA LEU A 478 0.49 13.88 -26.19
C LEU A 478 1.66 13.45 -27.08
N VAL A 479 2.88 13.88 -26.74
CA VAL A 479 4.10 13.45 -27.44
C VAL A 479 4.28 11.94 -27.33
N VAL A 480 4.16 11.38 -26.12
CA VAL A 480 4.28 9.93 -25.89
C VAL A 480 3.22 9.16 -26.66
N ASP A 481 1.96 9.57 -26.55
CA ASP A 481 0.82 8.96 -27.22
C ASP A 481 0.97 8.95 -28.75
N TYR A 482 1.42 10.06 -29.34
CA TYR A 482 1.75 10.11 -30.76
C TYR A 482 2.85 9.11 -31.13
N LEU A 483 3.94 9.04 -30.35
CA LEU A 483 5.01 8.08 -30.61
C LEU A 483 4.51 6.63 -30.49
N VAL A 484 3.62 6.35 -29.53
CA VAL A 484 3.01 5.01 -29.37
C VAL A 484 2.11 4.66 -30.56
N GLU A 485 1.30 5.59 -31.07
CA GLU A 485 0.47 5.38 -32.26
C GLU A 485 1.32 5.10 -33.52
N GLN A 486 2.51 5.71 -33.64
CA GLN A 486 3.39 5.53 -34.80
C GLN A 486 4.30 4.29 -34.71
N HIS A 487 4.75 3.96 -33.50
CA HIS A 487 5.85 3.00 -33.30
C HIS A 487 5.48 1.79 -32.43
N GLY A 488 4.33 1.84 -31.74
CA GLY A 488 3.90 0.82 -30.78
C GLY A 488 4.47 1.05 -29.38
N LEU A 489 3.74 0.59 -28.36
CA LEU A 489 4.08 0.82 -26.95
C LEU A 489 5.41 0.17 -26.56
N ASP A 490 5.68 -1.04 -27.06
CA ASP A 490 6.93 -1.78 -26.77
C ASP A 490 8.17 -0.98 -27.14
N ALA A 491 8.25 -0.50 -28.39
CA ALA A 491 9.39 0.26 -28.90
C ALA A 491 9.55 1.60 -28.17
N VAL A 492 8.43 2.22 -27.78
CA VAL A 492 8.42 3.46 -27.03
C VAL A 492 8.93 3.25 -25.60
N LEU A 493 8.50 2.20 -24.90
CA LEU A 493 9.02 1.90 -23.56
C LEU A 493 10.49 1.45 -23.60
N GLU A 494 10.92 0.73 -24.63
CA GLU A 494 12.35 0.40 -24.82
C GLU A 494 13.19 1.69 -24.93
N ALA A 495 12.81 2.60 -25.82
CA ALA A 495 13.50 3.87 -25.99
C ALA A 495 13.48 4.71 -24.70
N PHE A 496 12.35 4.74 -24.00
CA PHE A 496 12.21 5.43 -22.71
C PHE A 496 13.24 4.93 -21.69
N PHE A 497 13.44 3.61 -21.61
CA PHE A 497 14.38 3.04 -20.66
C PHE A 497 15.86 3.17 -21.04
N GLU A 498 16.17 3.36 -22.33
CA GLU A 498 17.54 3.33 -22.86
C GLU A 498 18.14 4.71 -23.18
N ASP A 499 17.33 5.73 -23.50
CA ASP A 499 17.82 6.99 -24.10
C ASP A 499 17.58 8.26 -23.24
N GLU A 500 18.57 9.14 -23.19
CA GLU A 500 18.48 10.45 -22.50
C GLU A 500 17.71 11.48 -23.36
N ASP A 501 17.68 11.31 -24.69
CA ASP A 501 16.92 12.15 -25.63
C ASP A 501 15.80 11.36 -26.31
N PHE A 502 14.78 11.09 -25.49
CA PHE A 502 13.72 10.12 -25.79
C PHE A 502 13.02 10.28 -27.16
N PRO A 503 12.61 11.49 -27.62
CA PRO A 503 12.07 11.65 -28.97
C PRO A 503 13.09 11.48 -30.09
N GLU A 504 14.36 11.83 -29.86
CA GLU A 504 15.41 11.73 -30.89
C GLU A 504 15.68 10.27 -31.28
N SER A 505 15.39 9.31 -30.41
CA SER A 505 15.40 7.88 -30.74
C SER A 505 14.47 7.53 -31.92
N PHE A 506 13.46 8.36 -32.18
CA PHE A 506 12.51 8.24 -33.29
C PHE A 506 12.78 9.22 -34.44
N GLY A 507 13.89 9.96 -34.40
CA GLY A 507 14.30 10.91 -35.42
C GLY A 507 13.50 12.22 -35.42
N LEU A 508 12.91 12.58 -34.28
CA LEU A 508 12.16 13.81 -34.06
C LEU A 508 12.72 14.55 -32.85
N THR A 509 12.72 15.88 -32.91
CA THR A 509 12.80 16.70 -31.68
C THR A 509 11.48 16.63 -30.93
N TYR A 510 11.45 16.94 -29.62
CA TYR A 510 10.20 17.00 -28.86
C TYR A 510 9.21 18.03 -29.44
N GLN A 511 9.69 19.14 -30.01
CA GLN A 511 8.83 20.14 -30.67
C GLN A 511 8.20 19.60 -31.95
N GLU A 512 8.96 18.88 -32.77
CA GLU A 512 8.43 18.25 -33.99
C GLU A 512 7.41 17.16 -33.64
N ALA A 513 7.70 16.36 -32.60
CA ALA A 513 6.78 15.35 -32.10
C ALA A 513 5.48 15.97 -31.55
N LEU A 514 5.58 17.05 -30.77
CA LEU A 514 4.41 17.77 -30.26
C LEU A 514 3.56 18.34 -31.41
N HIS A 515 4.18 19.02 -32.37
CA HIS A 515 3.46 19.58 -33.51
C HIS A 515 2.77 18.50 -34.35
N ALA A 516 3.42 17.35 -34.52
CA ALA A 516 2.84 16.20 -35.21
C ALA A 516 1.68 15.58 -34.42
N ALA A 517 1.78 15.50 -33.09
CA ALA A 517 0.72 15.06 -32.19
C ALA A 517 -0.49 16.01 -32.29
N GLU A 518 -0.28 17.31 -32.17
CA GLU A 518 -1.32 18.33 -32.28
C GLU A 518 -2.06 18.25 -33.61
N THR A 519 -1.31 18.08 -34.70
CA THR A 519 -1.90 17.94 -36.05
C THR A 519 -2.67 16.62 -36.21
N SER A 520 -2.21 15.54 -35.60
CA SER A 520 -2.83 14.21 -35.73
C SER A 520 -4.09 14.06 -34.89
N PHE A 521 -4.14 14.72 -33.73
CA PHE A 521 -5.20 14.56 -32.74
C PHE A 521 -6.21 15.71 -32.70
N SER A 522 -5.96 16.85 -33.35
CA SER A 522 -6.97 17.89 -33.60
C SER A 522 -8.04 17.42 -34.59
#